data_AF-A0A3D2RXZ2-F1
#
_entry.id   AF-A0A3D2RXZ2-F1
#
_cell.length_a   1.000
_cell.length_b   1.000
_cell.length_c   1.000
_cell.angle_alpha   90.00
_cell.angle_beta   90.00
_cell.angle_gamma   90.00
#
_symmetry.space_group_name_H-M   'P 1'
#
loop_
_entity.id
_entity.type
_entity.pdbx_description
1 polymer ?
#
loop_
_entity_poly.entity_id
_entity_poly.type
_entity_poly.pdbx_seq_one_letter_code
_entity_poly.pdbx_strand_id
1 'polypeptide(L)'
;SQSKRRIFAYNGSLYRHPVPKEKILKSKYFLSRISGSLLSQIVVLSSFFFIYHKLLNYLMVNVPIHLGAVKANHHVPPLFAIPQISLGVWLIPACLILILFLLFWHNLVNHPRVSTVIFLVISISLFSLIGISVAMIDGYKEVEGKHLPALIEPYTRLSLEYYGDVPLLNKVGLSYFLRNYAKTDIFLELSGHSQTHPPGGVIFLWVFSKIFGYNLISTSLISILFTSTVIIPIYLLAKTLYGKEVGRLSIILFLIMPNFVIFTSTSMDGPFSVF
;
A
#
# COMPACT_ATOMS: atom_id res chain seq x y z
N SER A 1 47.36 42.45 64.39
CA SER A 1 46.84 42.89 65.70
C SER A 1 45.34 42.64 65.74
N GLN A 2 44.89 41.83 66.71
CA GLN A 2 43.57 41.80 67.38
C GLN A 2 42.28 41.84 66.53
N SER A 3 41.50 40.75 66.50
CA SER A 3 40.41 40.39 67.45
C SER A 3 39.05 41.02 67.05
N LYS A 4 38.12 40.20 66.54
CA LYS A 4 36.93 39.63 67.24
C LYS A 4 35.80 40.62 67.56
N ARG A 5 34.59 40.36 67.02
CA ARG A 5 33.30 40.05 67.72
C ARG A 5 32.13 40.21 66.73
N ARG A 6 31.45 39.12 66.35
CA ARG A 6 30.19 38.55 66.90
C ARG A 6 28.95 39.42 66.65
N ILE A 7 27.90 38.82 66.08
CA ILE A 7 26.57 38.59 66.72
C ILE A 7 25.70 37.67 65.81
N PHE A 8 25.09 36.66 66.46
CA PHE A 8 24.04 35.73 66.02
C PHE A 8 22.74 36.49 65.70
N ALA A 9 21.80 36.09 64.82
CA ALA A 9 20.93 34.91 64.74
C ALA A 9 19.95 35.19 63.53
N TYR A 10 19.14 34.31 62.93
CA TYR A 10 18.22 33.31 63.45
C TYR A 10 17.76 32.38 62.31
N ASN A 11 17.35 31.18 62.71
CA ASN A 11 16.85 30.05 61.92
C ASN A 11 15.71 30.34 60.94
N GLY A 12 15.79 29.67 59.78
CA GLY A 12 14.68 29.44 58.84
C GLY A 12 14.88 28.11 58.10
N SER A 13 14.89 27.01 58.85
CA SER A 13 14.98 25.64 58.33
C SER A 13 13.71 25.30 57.54
N LEU A 14 13.80 25.29 56.22
CA LEU A 14 12.85 24.61 55.33
C LEU A 14 13.52 23.31 54.88
N TYR A 15 13.29 22.24 55.63
CA TYR A 15 13.62 20.87 55.25
C TYR A 15 12.86 20.52 53.96
N ARG A 16 13.47 20.77 52.79
CA ARG A 16 13.12 20.05 51.56
C ARG A 16 13.94 18.78 51.55
N HIS A 17 13.27 17.64 51.73
CA HIS A 17 13.84 16.35 51.40
C HIS A 17 14.44 16.42 49.98
N PRO A 18 15.73 16.12 49.77
CA PRO A 18 16.29 16.00 48.44
C PRO A 18 15.63 14.78 47.79
N VAL A 19 14.77 15.01 46.80
CA VAL A 19 14.33 13.95 45.89
C VAL A 19 15.61 13.35 45.27
N PRO A 20 15.83 12.03 45.31
CA PRO A 20 17.09 11.45 44.88
C PRO A 20 17.31 11.72 43.38
N LYS A 21 18.25 12.61 43.05
CA LYS A 21 18.64 12.94 41.67
C LYS A 21 19.02 11.69 40.85
N GLU A 22 19.47 10.62 41.50
CA GLU A 22 19.77 9.33 40.87
C GLU A 22 18.57 8.64 40.20
N LYS A 23 17.37 8.70 40.79
CA LYS A 23 16.17 8.08 40.19
C LYS A 23 15.74 8.82 38.92
N ILE A 24 15.87 10.15 38.93
CA ILE A 24 15.49 11.00 37.80
C ILE A 24 16.46 10.83 36.62
N LEU A 25 17.76 10.70 36.90
CA LEU A 25 18.80 10.43 35.88
C LEU A 25 18.65 9.03 35.25
N LYS A 26 18.39 7.99 36.05
CA LYS A 26 18.12 6.63 35.53
C LYS A 26 16.87 6.58 34.65
N SER A 27 15.80 7.29 35.03
CA SER A 27 14.56 7.36 34.25
C SER A 27 14.76 8.05 32.89
N LYS A 28 15.49 9.18 32.85
CA LYS A 28 15.82 9.87 31.59
C LYS A 28 16.70 9.02 30.67
N TYR A 29 17.70 8.33 31.20
CA TYR A 29 18.56 7.42 30.42
C TYR A 29 17.79 6.20 29.89
N PHE A 30 16.86 5.66 30.68
CA PHE A 30 16.02 4.54 30.28
C PHE A 30 15.04 4.95 29.15
N LEU A 31 14.39 6.11 29.28
CA LEU A 31 13.51 6.66 28.25
C LEU A 31 14.27 6.99 26.96
N SER A 32 15.49 7.54 27.04
CA SER A 32 16.31 7.81 25.85
C SER A 32 16.79 6.52 25.17
N ARG A 33 17.03 5.45 25.93
CA ARG A 33 17.44 4.14 25.42
C ARG A 33 16.28 3.39 24.77
N ILE A 34 15.07 3.53 25.31
CA ILE A 34 13.84 3.01 24.70
C ILE A 34 13.50 3.82 23.44
N SER A 35 13.62 5.15 23.46
CA SER A 35 13.35 5.98 22.29
C SER A 35 14.38 5.78 21.18
N GLY A 36 15.58 5.31 21.48
CA GLY A 36 16.62 4.98 20.49
C GLY A 36 16.53 3.57 19.91
N SER A 37 15.68 2.69 20.47
CA SER A 37 15.54 1.32 19.99
C SER A 37 14.54 1.25 18.83
N LEU A 38 14.99 0.79 17.66
CA LEU A 38 14.15 0.58 16.47
C LEU A 38 12.93 -0.30 16.80
N LEU A 39 13.14 -1.39 17.56
CA LEU A 39 12.07 -2.30 17.95
C LEU A 39 11.03 -1.58 18.81
N SER A 40 11.46 -0.76 19.76
CA SER A 40 10.55 0.00 20.62
C SER A 40 9.80 1.07 19.83
N GLN A 41 10.45 1.76 18.89
CA GLN A 41 9.79 2.69 17.97
C GLN A 41 8.72 1.97 17.13
N ILE A 42 9.04 0.80 16.57
CA ILE A 42 8.09 -0.03 15.81
C ILE A 42 6.90 -0.40 16.67
N VAL A 43 7.11 -0.90 17.89
CA VAL A 43 6.03 -1.31 18.80
C VAL A 43 5.15 -0.12 19.18
N VAL A 44 5.74 1.03 19.54
CA VAL A 44 4.99 2.24 19.90
C VAL A 44 4.16 2.74 18.73
N LEU A 45 4.77 2.86 17.54
CA LEU A 45 4.08 3.33 16.34
C LEU A 45 2.96 2.36 15.92
N SER A 46 3.24 1.06 15.93
CA SER A 46 2.23 0.02 15.60
C SER A 46 1.07 0.02 16.59
N SER A 47 1.36 0.18 17.89
CA SER A 47 0.34 0.26 18.94
C SER A 47 -0.51 1.53 18.80
N PHE A 48 0.11 2.68 18.52
CA PHE A 48 -0.60 3.93 18.26
C PHE A 48 -1.57 3.79 17.09
N PHE A 49 -1.09 3.28 15.95
CA PHE A 49 -1.96 3.04 14.79
C PHE A 49 -3.06 2.02 15.12
N PHE A 50 -2.75 0.93 15.82
CA PHE A 50 -3.77 -0.04 16.22
C PHE A 50 -4.89 0.60 17.06
N ILE A 51 -4.53 1.39 18.08
CA ILE A 51 -5.50 2.08 18.95
C ILE A 51 -6.32 3.10 18.16
N TYR A 52 -5.64 3.95 17.36
CA TYR A 52 -6.30 4.94 16.50
C TYR A 52 -7.38 4.30 15.64
N HIS A 53 -7.06 3.18 14.99
CA HIS A 53 -8.01 2.50 14.12
C HIS A 53 -9.14 1.79 14.88
N LYS A 54 -8.87 1.19 16.04
CA LYS A 54 -9.95 0.61 16.89
C LYS A 54 -10.90 1.68 17.39
N LEU A 55 -10.37 2.84 17.78
CA LEU A 55 -11.18 3.99 18.16
C LEU A 55 -12.00 4.50 16.97
N LEU A 56 -11.40 4.64 15.79
CA LEU A 56 -12.10 5.07 14.59
C LEU A 56 -13.26 4.12 14.23
N ASN A 57 -13.04 2.80 14.31
CA ASN A 57 -14.10 1.81 14.10
C ASN A 57 -15.25 1.98 15.10
N TYR A 58 -14.89 2.09 16.39
CA TYR A 58 -15.86 2.28 17.45
C TYR A 58 -16.70 3.54 17.21
N LEU A 59 -16.05 4.64 16.81
CA LEU A 59 -16.70 5.89 16.47
C LEU A 59 -17.60 5.73 15.24
N MET A 60 -17.16 5.09 14.16
CA MET A 60 -17.99 4.90 12.96
C MET A 60 -19.21 4.01 13.17
N VAL A 61 -19.11 3.01 14.06
CA VAL A 61 -20.20 2.07 14.36
C VAL A 61 -21.20 2.65 15.36
N ASN A 62 -20.71 3.31 16.42
CA ASN A 62 -21.54 3.72 17.55
C ASN A 62 -21.88 5.21 17.55
N VAL A 63 -21.14 6.01 16.77
CA VAL A 63 -21.39 7.44 16.60
C VAL A 63 -21.72 7.65 15.12
N PRO A 64 -22.75 8.43 14.76
CA PRO A 64 -23.13 8.67 13.36
C PRO A 64 -22.15 9.62 12.64
N ILE A 65 -20.85 9.38 12.78
CA ILE A 65 -19.80 10.10 12.05
C ILE A 65 -19.70 9.47 10.67
N HIS A 66 -20.11 10.23 9.65
CA HIS A 66 -19.96 9.87 8.25
C HIS A 66 -18.67 10.49 7.71
N LEU A 67 -17.70 9.65 7.31
CA LEU A 67 -16.49 10.09 6.61
C LEU A 67 -16.76 10.03 5.09
N GLY A 68 -17.63 10.93 4.63
CA GLY A 68 -18.06 10.96 3.23
C GLY A 68 -18.82 9.68 2.83
N ALA A 69 -18.33 8.96 1.81
CA ALA A 69 -18.94 7.74 1.29
C ALA A 69 -18.70 6.49 2.17
N VAL A 70 -17.73 6.55 3.09
CA VAL A 70 -17.37 5.42 3.95
C VAL A 70 -18.37 5.30 5.11
N LYS A 71 -19.11 4.20 5.16
CA LYS A 71 -20.09 3.90 6.22
C LYS A 71 -19.74 2.57 6.88
N ALA A 72 -20.06 2.41 8.17
CA ALA A 72 -19.78 1.16 8.90
C ALA A 72 -20.36 -0.11 8.22
N ASN A 73 -21.45 0.05 7.44
CA ASN A 73 -22.16 -1.05 6.78
C ASN A 73 -22.13 -0.96 5.24
N HIS A 74 -21.33 -0.04 4.67
CA HIS A 74 -21.22 0.16 3.21
C HIS A 74 -19.81 0.67 2.89
N HIS A 75 -19.06 -0.09 2.09
CA HIS A 75 -17.64 0.17 1.79
C HIS A 75 -16.78 0.20 3.06
N VAL A 76 -16.72 -0.96 3.73
CA VAL A 76 -15.90 -1.15 4.93
C VAL A 76 -14.43 -0.94 4.57
N PRO A 77 -13.72 -0.01 5.22
CA PRO A 77 -12.28 0.16 5.06
C PRO A 77 -11.56 -1.19 5.20
N PRO A 78 -10.49 -1.46 4.42
CA PRO A 78 -9.79 -2.75 4.45
C PRO A 78 -9.38 -3.23 5.84
N LEU A 79 -9.13 -2.31 6.76
CA LEU A 79 -8.74 -2.62 8.13
C LEU A 79 -9.90 -3.13 9.02
N PHE A 80 -11.15 -2.86 8.63
CA PHE A 80 -12.35 -3.35 9.31
C PHE A 80 -12.98 -4.52 8.54
N ALA A 81 -12.36 -4.97 7.45
CA ALA A 81 -12.74 -6.21 6.79
C ALA A 81 -12.58 -7.38 7.77
N ILE A 82 -13.56 -8.28 7.77
CA ILE A 82 -13.50 -9.51 8.56
C ILE A 82 -12.39 -10.37 7.94
N PRO A 83 -11.38 -10.82 8.71
CA PRO A 83 -10.34 -11.70 8.18
C PRO A 83 -10.99 -12.99 7.70
N GLN A 84 -10.97 -13.21 6.40
CA GLN A 84 -11.41 -14.45 5.78
C GLN A 84 -10.17 -15.28 5.48
N ILE A 85 -10.09 -16.47 6.06
CA ILE A 85 -9.01 -17.41 5.81
C ILE A 85 -9.51 -18.39 4.76
N SER A 86 -9.03 -18.25 3.52
CA SER A 86 -9.29 -19.18 2.44
C SER A 86 -8.03 -20.03 2.19
N LEU A 87 -8.03 -21.27 2.66
CA LEU A 87 -6.95 -22.23 2.40
C LEU A 87 -7.32 -23.13 1.21
N GLY A 88 -7.23 -22.57 0.02
CA GLY A 88 -7.54 -23.27 -1.24
C GLY A 88 -6.30 -23.78 -1.98
N VAL A 89 -6.52 -24.67 -2.96
CA VAL A 89 -5.47 -25.14 -3.89
C VAL A 89 -4.79 -24.00 -4.66
N TRP A 90 -5.47 -22.86 -4.77
CA TRP A 90 -4.97 -21.65 -5.41
C TRP A 90 -3.88 -20.91 -4.63
N LEU A 91 -3.58 -21.33 -3.40
CA LEU A 91 -2.37 -20.91 -2.69
C LEU A 91 -1.09 -21.53 -3.29
N ILE A 92 -1.20 -22.71 -3.93
CA ILE A 92 -0.04 -23.47 -4.41
C ILE A 92 0.80 -22.64 -5.40
N PRO A 93 0.24 -21.97 -6.42
CA PRO A 93 1.04 -21.13 -7.33
C PRO A 93 1.78 -20.00 -6.61
N ALA A 94 1.11 -19.28 -5.70
CA ALA A 94 1.70 -18.16 -4.97
C ALA A 94 2.84 -18.65 -4.06
N CYS A 95 2.63 -19.74 -3.33
CA CYS A 95 3.66 -20.36 -2.49
C CYS A 95 4.84 -20.88 -3.33
N LEU A 96 4.58 -21.53 -4.46
CA LEU A 96 5.64 -22.04 -5.34
C LEU A 96 6.50 -20.91 -5.90
N ILE A 97 5.87 -19.83 -6.39
CA ILE A 97 6.59 -18.66 -6.91
C ILE A 97 7.42 -18.01 -5.80
N LEU A 98 6.87 -17.86 -4.60
CA LEU A 98 7.59 -17.31 -3.45
C LEU A 98 8.79 -18.20 -3.08
N ILE A 99 8.62 -19.52 -3.01
CA ILE A 99 9.71 -20.46 -2.68
C ILE A 99 10.81 -20.37 -3.74
N LEU A 100 10.46 -20.42 -5.03
CA LEU A 100 11.42 -20.29 -6.12
C LEU A 100 12.15 -18.94 -6.05
N PHE A 101 11.43 -17.85 -5.79
CA PHE A 101 12.03 -16.54 -5.61
C PHE A 101 13.04 -16.54 -4.44
N LEU A 102 12.65 -17.05 -3.26
CA LEU A 102 13.52 -17.11 -2.08
C LEU A 102 14.77 -17.98 -2.30
N LEU A 103 14.66 -19.05 -3.08
CA LEU A 103 15.79 -19.92 -3.41
C LEU A 103 16.75 -19.29 -4.44
N PHE A 104 16.23 -18.52 -5.40
CA PHE A 104 17.01 -18.09 -6.57
C PHE A 104 17.31 -16.59 -6.65
N TRP A 105 16.76 -15.74 -5.78
CA TRP A 105 16.97 -14.28 -5.86
C TRP A 105 18.46 -13.90 -5.76
N HIS A 106 19.23 -14.58 -4.91
CA HIS A 106 20.64 -14.29 -4.73
C HIS A 106 21.42 -14.54 -6.04
N ASN A 107 21.12 -15.66 -6.70
CA ASN A 107 21.70 -16.00 -7.99
C ASN A 107 21.24 -15.01 -9.07
N LEU A 108 19.97 -14.60 -9.06
CA LEU A 108 19.46 -13.60 -10.00
C LEU A 108 20.22 -12.25 -9.90
N VAL A 109 20.58 -11.83 -8.69
CA VAL A 109 21.30 -10.57 -8.47
C VAL A 109 22.79 -10.69 -8.83
N ASN A 110 23.44 -11.78 -8.43
CA ASN A 110 24.91 -11.87 -8.42
C ASN A 110 25.51 -12.69 -9.57
N HIS A 111 24.71 -13.45 -10.32
CA HIS A 111 25.25 -14.34 -11.35
C HIS A 111 25.89 -13.56 -12.52
N PRO A 112 27.13 -13.88 -12.93
CA PRO A 112 27.90 -13.07 -13.89
C PRO A 112 27.29 -13.02 -15.29
N ARG A 113 26.53 -14.05 -15.68
CA ARG A 113 25.82 -14.08 -16.98
C ARG A 113 24.53 -13.25 -17.01
N VAL A 114 24.06 -12.77 -15.87
CA VAL A 114 22.81 -12.00 -15.81
C VAL A 114 23.11 -10.54 -16.10
N SER A 115 22.84 -10.12 -17.34
CA SER A 115 22.92 -8.70 -17.74
C SER A 115 21.83 -7.88 -17.04
N THR A 116 21.92 -6.55 -17.09
CA THR A 116 20.85 -5.68 -16.55
C THR A 116 19.52 -5.90 -17.27
N VAL A 117 19.54 -6.07 -18.60
CA VAL A 117 18.33 -6.29 -19.38
C VAL A 117 17.67 -7.61 -18.99
N ILE A 118 18.46 -8.70 -18.90
CA ILE A 118 17.96 -10.01 -18.49
C ILE A 118 17.36 -9.95 -17.07
N PHE A 119 18.07 -9.27 -16.14
CA PHE A 119 17.58 -9.06 -14.79
C PHE A 119 16.21 -8.36 -14.76
N LEU A 120 16.04 -7.29 -15.53
CA LEU A 120 14.78 -6.54 -15.60
C LEU A 120 13.67 -7.38 -16.21
N VAL A 121 13.92 -8.09 -17.32
CA VAL A 121 12.92 -8.95 -17.96
C VAL A 121 12.45 -10.08 -17.02
N ILE A 122 13.39 -10.72 -16.30
CA ILE A 122 13.05 -11.74 -15.31
C ILE A 122 12.25 -11.11 -14.16
N SER A 123 12.64 -9.93 -13.68
CA SER A 123 11.97 -9.25 -12.57
C SER A 123 10.54 -8.81 -12.93
N ILE A 124 10.33 -8.30 -14.15
CA ILE A 124 9.00 -7.94 -14.68
C ILE A 124 8.12 -9.19 -14.81
N SER A 125 8.68 -10.28 -15.34
CA SER A 125 7.99 -11.57 -15.43
C SER A 125 7.60 -12.10 -14.05
N LEU A 126 8.54 -12.06 -13.09
CA LEU A 126 8.29 -12.48 -11.71
C LEU A 126 7.21 -11.62 -11.05
N PHE A 127 7.28 -10.29 -11.19
CA PHE A 127 6.25 -9.39 -10.67
C PHE A 127 4.87 -9.77 -11.22
N SER A 128 4.76 -9.99 -12.52
CA SER A 128 3.50 -10.36 -13.17
C SER A 128 2.96 -11.69 -12.66
N LEU A 129 3.83 -12.71 -12.52
CA LEU A 129 3.47 -14.02 -11.99
C LEU A 129 3.02 -13.95 -10.53
N ILE A 130 3.75 -13.18 -9.71
CA ILE A 130 3.37 -12.90 -8.31
C ILE A 130 1.99 -12.24 -8.29
N GLY A 131 1.78 -11.18 -9.08
CA GLY A 131 0.50 -10.48 -9.13
C GLY A 131 -0.69 -11.36 -9.53
N ILE A 132 -0.54 -12.14 -10.61
CA ILE A 132 -1.57 -13.08 -11.07
C ILE A 132 -1.85 -14.14 -10.00
N SER A 133 -0.80 -14.75 -9.44
CA SER A 133 -0.97 -15.82 -8.44
C SER A 133 -1.62 -15.33 -7.16
N VAL A 134 -1.25 -14.13 -6.69
CA VAL A 134 -1.83 -13.51 -5.49
C VAL A 134 -3.27 -13.09 -5.72
N ALA A 135 -3.58 -12.46 -6.86
CA ALA A 135 -4.96 -12.09 -7.21
C ALA A 135 -5.87 -13.32 -7.39
N MET A 136 -5.29 -14.48 -7.73
CA MET A 136 -5.99 -15.76 -7.82
C MET A 136 -6.01 -16.56 -6.52
N ILE A 137 -5.48 -16.09 -5.38
CA ILE A 137 -5.41 -16.87 -4.13
C ILE A 137 -6.77 -17.41 -3.68
N ASP A 138 -7.83 -16.61 -3.84
CA ASP A 138 -9.19 -17.02 -3.51
C ASP A 138 -9.82 -17.94 -4.56
N GLY A 139 -9.15 -18.19 -5.67
CA GLY A 139 -9.59 -19.06 -6.76
C GLY A 139 -10.72 -18.46 -7.56
N TYR A 140 -11.94 -18.89 -7.25
CA TYR A 140 -13.16 -18.43 -7.91
C TYR A 140 -14.12 -17.89 -6.86
N LYS A 141 -14.82 -16.81 -7.23
CA LYS A 141 -15.82 -16.14 -6.40
C LYS A 141 -17.16 -16.13 -7.11
N GLU A 142 -18.23 -16.25 -6.31
CA GLU A 142 -19.59 -16.02 -6.78
C GLU A 142 -19.87 -14.52 -6.80
N VAL A 143 -20.13 -13.99 -7.99
CA VAL A 143 -20.49 -12.58 -8.19
C VAL A 143 -21.79 -12.55 -8.98
N GLU A 144 -22.86 -12.04 -8.38
CA GLU A 144 -24.20 -11.95 -8.99
C GLU A 144 -24.68 -13.29 -9.61
N GLY A 145 -24.38 -14.41 -8.94
CA GLY A 145 -24.74 -15.76 -9.38
C GLY A 145 -23.87 -16.34 -10.49
N LYS A 146 -22.72 -15.71 -10.79
CA LYS A 146 -21.71 -16.24 -11.72
C LYS A 146 -20.45 -16.63 -10.98
N HIS A 147 -19.93 -17.80 -11.31
CA HIS A 147 -18.64 -18.30 -10.84
C HIS A 147 -17.50 -17.70 -11.67
N LEU A 148 -16.80 -16.71 -11.11
CA LEU A 148 -15.77 -15.95 -11.81
C LEU A 148 -14.39 -16.11 -11.15
N PRO A 149 -13.28 -16.10 -11.91
CA PRO A 149 -11.95 -16.05 -11.33
C PRO A 149 -11.79 -14.85 -10.39
N ALA A 150 -11.19 -15.05 -9.22
CA ALA A 150 -10.96 -14.00 -8.24
C ALA A 150 -10.16 -12.81 -8.80
N LEU A 151 -9.26 -13.08 -9.75
CA LEU A 151 -8.49 -12.08 -10.49
C LEU A 151 -9.35 -10.99 -11.15
N ILE A 152 -10.51 -11.36 -11.69
CA ILE A 152 -11.35 -10.43 -12.45
C ILE A 152 -12.46 -9.77 -11.62
N GLU A 153 -12.70 -10.27 -10.42
CA GLU A 153 -13.76 -9.81 -9.53
C GLU A 153 -13.72 -8.29 -9.26
N PRO A 154 -12.56 -7.66 -9.00
CA PRO A 154 -12.53 -6.22 -8.74
C PRO A 154 -13.17 -5.40 -9.86
N TYR A 155 -12.88 -5.74 -11.11
CA TYR A 155 -13.39 -5.02 -12.29
C TYR A 155 -14.87 -5.29 -12.60
N THR A 156 -15.53 -6.19 -11.85
CA THR A 156 -16.99 -6.39 -11.97
C THR A 156 -17.80 -5.31 -11.25
N ARG A 157 -17.18 -4.54 -10.36
CA ARG A 157 -17.83 -3.51 -9.55
C ARG A 157 -18.01 -2.20 -10.34
N LEU A 158 -18.82 -2.24 -11.40
CA LEU A 158 -18.91 -1.19 -12.41
C LEU A 158 -19.30 0.19 -11.87
N SER A 159 -20.05 0.27 -10.77
CA SER A 159 -20.41 1.54 -10.13
C SER A 159 -19.28 2.16 -9.31
N LEU A 160 -18.25 1.38 -8.97
CA LEU A 160 -17.12 1.81 -8.15
C LEU A 160 -15.85 1.97 -8.99
N GLU A 161 -15.56 1.03 -9.89
CA GLU A 161 -14.31 0.95 -10.63
C GLU A 161 -14.35 1.66 -11.99
N TYR A 162 -13.21 2.22 -12.40
CA TYR A 162 -12.99 2.91 -13.68
C TYR A 162 -13.44 2.12 -14.92
N TYR A 163 -13.45 0.78 -14.82
CA TYR A 163 -13.87 -0.08 -15.94
C TYR A 163 -15.33 0.18 -16.35
N GLY A 164 -16.20 0.52 -15.40
CA GLY A 164 -17.61 0.85 -15.67
C GLY A 164 -17.81 2.10 -16.54
N ASP A 165 -16.82 2.98 -16.59
CA ASP A 165 -16.89 4.25 -17.34
C ASP A 165 -16.39 4.14 -18.78
N VAL A 166 -15.74 3.02 -19.14
CA VAL A 166 -15.21 2.79 -20.49
C VAL A 166 -16.31 2.86 -21.57
N PRO A 167 -17.52 2.28 -21.39
CA PRO A 167 -18.61 2.45 -22.34
C PRO A 167 -19.06 3.91 -22.52
N LEU A 168 -19.07 4.70 -21.44
CA LEU A 168 -19.40 6.12 -21.50
C LEU A 168 -18.36 6.90 -22.30
N LEU A 169 -17.07 6.73 -21.99
CA LEU A 169 -15.97 7.32 -22.76
C LEU A 169 -16.03 6.88 -24.24
N ASN A 170 -16.37 5.62 -24.52
CA ASN A 170 -16.53 5.14 -25.88
C ASN A 170 -17.70 5.81 -26.62
N LYS A 171 -18.81 6.10 -25.93
CA LYS A 171 -19.99 6.75 -26.47
C LYS A 171 -19.77 8.24 -26.76
N VAL A 172 -19.18 8.97 -25.81
CA VAL A 172 -19.04 10.44 -25.91
C VAL A 172 -17.75 10.88 -26.60
N GLY A 173 -16.75 10.00 -26.66
CA GLY A 173 -15.44 10.24 -27.27
C GLY A 173 -14.45 10.98 -26.36
N LEU A 174 -13.16 10.73 -26.59
CA LEU A 174 -12.05 11.19 -25.74
C LEU A 174 -12.01 12.71 -25.55
N SER A 175 -12.17 13.47 -26.63
CA SER A 175 -12.10 14.95 -26.56
C SER A 175 -13.24 15.53 -25.71
N TYR A 176 -14.47 15.05 -25.91
CA TYR A 176 -15.61 15.51 -25.13
C TYR A 176 -15.52 15.06 -23.68
N PHE A 177 -15.12 13.81 -23.45
CA PHE A 177 -14.92 13.26 -22.11
C PHE A 177 -13.90 14.08 -21.31
N LEU A 178 -12.73 14.36 -21.87
CA LEU A 178 -11.69 15.16 -21.21
C LEU A 178 -12.14 16.60 -20.92
N ARG A 179 -12.84 17.23 -21.86
CA ARG A 179 -13.30 18.63 -21.71
C ARG A 179 -14.40 18.80 -20.68
N ASN A 180 -15.20 17.75 -20.44
CA ASN A 180 -16.40 17.82 -19.61
C ASN A 180 -16.35 16.85 -18.41
N TYR A 181 -15.20 16.22 -18.13
CA TYR A 181 -15.05 15.19 -17.09
C TYR A 181 -15.58 15.62 -15.72
N ALA A 182 -15.28 16.86 -15.32
CA ALA A 182 -15.71 17.42 -14.04
C ALA A 182 -17.05 18.19 -14.11
N LYS A 183 -17.71 18.20 -15.27
CA LYS A 183 -19.01 18.87 -15.43
C LYS A 183 -20.13 17.91 -15.11
N THR A 184 -21.24 18.46 -14.62
CA THR A 184 -22.45 17.71 -14.23
C THR A 184 -22.95 16.77 -15.31
N ASP A 185 -22.76 17.11 -16.58
CA ASP A 185 -23.18 16.34 -17.75
C ASP A 185 -22.56 14.94 -17.84
N ILE A 186 -21.36 14.75 -17.28
CA ILE A 186 -20.64 13.47 -17.27
C ILE A 186 -20.41 13.00 -15.83
N PHE A 187 -20.03 13.92 -14.95
CA PHE A 187 -19.51 13.62 -13.61
C PHE A 187 -20.46 12.78 -12.76
N LEU A 188 -21.78 13.01 -12.88
CA LEU A 188 -22.78 12.27 -12.11
C LEU A 188 -23.00 10.83 -12.61
N GLU A 189 -22.61 10.54 -13.85
CA GLU A 189 -22.69 9.20 -14.45
C GLU A 189 -21.42 8.37 -14.19
N LEU A 190 -20.34 9.00 -13.71
CA LEU A 190 -19.06 8.34 -13.48
C LEU A 190 -19.12 7.40 -12.26
N SER A 191 -18.31 6.34 -12.31
CA SER A 191 -18.04 5.46 -11.17
C SER A 191 -17.43 6.21 -9.99
N GLY A 192 -17.55 5.65 -8.78
CA GLY A 192 -17.05 6.26 -7.55
C GLY A 192 -15.57 6.64 -7.59
N HIS A 193 -14.71 5.78 -8.15
CA HIS A 193 -13.29 6.11 -8.33
C HIS A 193 -13.09 7.25 -9.35
N SER A 194 -13.83 7.25 -10.46
CA SER A 194 -13.74 8.35 -11.43
C SER A 194 -14.27 9.69 -10.89
N GLN A 195 -15.22 9.68 -9.96
CA GLN A 195 -15.68 10.91 -9.29
C GLN A 195 -14.65 11.50 -8.33
N THR A 196 -13.69 10.70 -7.86
CA THR A 196 -12.70 11.09 -6.85
C THR A 196 -11.28 11.24 -7.40
N HIS A 197 -11.04 10.81 -8.64
CA HIS A 197 -9.73 10.81 -9.28
C HIS A 197 -9.75 11.36 -10.71
N PRO A 198 -8.60 11.80 -11.26
CA PRO A 198 -8.48 12.22 -12.65
C PRO A 198 -8.84 11.12 -13.67
N PRO A 199 -9.19 11.46 -14.93
CA PRO A 199 -9.69 10.52 -15.93
C PRO A 199 -8.68 9.47 -16.43
N GLY A 200 -7.44 9.49 -15.94
CA GLY A 200 -6.35 8.66 -16.44
C GLY A 200 -6.68 7.16 -16.39
N GLY A 201 -7.36 6.70 -15.34
CA GLY A 201 -7.74 5.30 -15.18
C GLY A 201 -8.71 4.83 -16.28
N VAL A 202 -9.76 5.62 -16.54
CA VAL A 202 -10.75 5.34 -17.58
C VAL A 202 -10.09 5.34 -18.97
N ILE A 203 -9.21 6.31 -19.24
CA ILE A 203 -8.53 6.44 -20.53
C ILE A 203 -7.61 5.26 -20.78
N PHE A 204 -6.83 4.85 -19.77
CA PHE A 204 -5.97 3.68 -19.84
C PHE A 204 -6.76 2.44 -20.22
N LEU A 205 -7.84 2.15 -19.49
CA LEU A 205 -8.70 1.00 -19.74
C LEU A 205 -9.40 1.08 -21.10
N TRP A 206 -9.81 2.27 -21.52
CA TRP A 206 -10.42 2.49 -22.83
C TRP A 206 -9.45 2.20 -23.98
N VAL A 207 -8.20 2.68 -23.90
CA VAL A 207 -7.17 2.38 -24.91
C VAL A 207 -6.98 0.88 -25.07
N PHE A 208 -6.86 0.15 -23.96
CA PHE A 208 -6.69 -1.30 -24.03
C PHE A 208 -7.96 -2.06 -24.44
N SER A 209 -9.13 -1.54 -24.09
CA SER A 209 -10.40 -2.08 -24.59
C SER A 209 -10.54 -1.95 -26.12
N LYS A 210 -9.89 -0.96 -26.74
CA LYS A 210 -9.84 -0.82 -28.20
C LYS A 210 -8.96 -1.87 -28.87
N ILE A 211 -7.92 -2.33 -28.17
CA ILE A 211 -6.94 -3.31 -28.71
C ILE A 211 -7.42 -4.74 -28.48
N PHE A 212 -7.89 -5.04 -27.27
CA PHE A 212 -8.22 -6.41 -26.83
C PHE A 212 -9.72 -6.66 -26.67
N GLY A 213 -10.56 -5.65 -26.93
CA GLY A 213 -11.99 -5.69 -26.69
C GLY A 213 -12.36 -5.33 -25.25
N TYR A 214 -13.64 -4.99 -25.05
CA TYR A 214 -14.19 -4.71 -23.72
C TYR A 214 -14.44 -6.02 -22.96
N ASN A 215 -13.43 -6.52 -22.24
CA ASN A 215 -13.53 -7.74 -21.46
C ASN A 215 -12.68 -7.69 -20.17
N LEU A 216 -13.16 -8.37 -19.12
CA LEU A 216 -12.57 -8.30 -17.78
C LEU A 216 -11.18 -8.97 -17.68
N ILE A 217 -10.96 -10.05 -18.44
CA ILE A 217 -9.71 -10.82 -18.39
C ILE A 217 -8.56 -9.97 -18.92
N SER A 218 -8.71 -9.41 -20.12
CA SER A 218 -7.70 -8.52 -20.71
C SER A 218 -7.45 -7.31 -19.83
N THR A 219 -8.48 -6.70 -19.25
CA THR A 219 -8.35 -5.58 -18.32
C THR A 219 -7.54 -5.92 -17.08
N SER A 220 -7.78 -7.09 -16.48
CA SER A 220 -7.05 -7.52 -15.29
C SER A 220 -5.58 -7.82 -15.62
N LEU A 221 -5.34 -8.57 -16.70
CA LEU A 221 -3.99 -8.93 -17.14
C LEU A 221 -3.18 -7.71 -17.58
N ILE A 222 -3.77 -6.78 -18.33
CA ILE A 222 -3.04 -5.60 -18.78
C ILE A 222 -2.69 -4.67 -17.63
N SER A 223 -3.56 -4.57 -16.61
CA SER A 223 -3.27 -3.77 -15.43
C SER A 223 -2.07 -4.34 -14.68
N ILE A 224 -2.01 -5.67 -14.49
CA ILE A 224 -0.85 -6.34 -13.88
C ILE A 224 0.42 -6.19 -14.74
N LEU A 225 0.32 -6.47 -16.04
CA LEU A 225 1.46 -6.43 -16.95
C LEU A 225 2.02 -5.01 -17.07
N PHE A 226 1.16 -4.01 -17.20
CA PHE A 226 1.60 -2.61 -17.26
C PHE A 226 2.22 -2.18 -15.93
N THR A 227 1.58 -2.49 -14.79
CA THR A 227 2.14 -2.24 -13.46
C THR A 227 3.53 -2.85 -13.33
N SER A 228 3.75 -4.08 -13.80
CA SER A 228 5.04 -4.76 -13.66
C SER A 228 6.21 -3.98 -14.30
N THR A 229 5.93 -3.04 -15.21
CA THR A 229 6.94 -2.16 -15.78
C THR A 229 7.49 -1.13 -14.79
N VAL A 230 6.86 -0.92 -13.63
CA VAL A 230 7.36 -0.08 -12.51
C VAL A 230 8.74 -0.52 -12.00
N ILE A 231 9.09 -1.79 -12.25
CA ILE A 231 10.43 -2.33 -12.01
C ILE A 231 11.51 -1.48 -12.70
N ILE A 232 11.21 -0.92 -13.87
CA ILE A 232 12.15 -0.10 -14.65
C ILE A 232 12.48 1.20 -13.91
N PRO A 233 11.52 2.11 -13.61
CA PRO A 233 11.83 3.36 -12.93
C PRO A 233 12.44 3.14 -11.53
N ILE A 234 11.99 2.13 -10.77
CA ILE A 234 12.59 1.82 -9.46
C ILE A 234 14.06 1.46 -9.61
N TYR A 235 14.38 0.55 -10.54
CA TYR A 235 15.76 0.16 -10.81
C TYR A 235 16.62 1.35 -11.26
N LEU A 236 16.11 2.14 -12.20
CA LEU A 236 16.84 3.29 -12.75
C LEU A 236 17.09 4.36 -11.68
N LEU A 237 16.11 4.64 -10.83
CA LEU A 237 16.24 5.58 -9.73
C LEU A 237 17.30 5.12 -8.72
N ALA A 238 17.18 3.89 -8.22
CA ALA A 238 18.13 3.34 -7.25
C ALA A 238 19.55 3.20 -7.86
N LYS A 239 19.65 2.80 -9.13
CA LYS A 239 20.92 2.75 -9.86
C LYS A 239 21.56 4.14 -9.96
N THR A 240 20.78 5.17 -10.26
CA THR A 240 21.29 6.53 -10.42
C THR A 240 21.79 7.10 -9.10
N LEU A 241 21.11 6.80 -7.99
CA LEU A 241 21.46 7.34 -6.67
C LEU A 241 22.57 6.54 -5.96
N TYR A 242 22.59 5.22 -6.10
CA TYR A 242 23.39 4.33 -5.25
C TYR A 242 24.16 3.24 -6.02
N GLY A 243 24.10 3.27 -7.35
CA GLY A 243 24.81 2.32 -8.21
C GLY A 243 24.04 1.03 -8.51
N LYS A 244 24.62 0.23 -9.42
CA LYS A 244 23.95 -0.92 -10.04
C LYS A 244 23.53 -2.00 -9.05
N GLU A 245 24.34 -2.27 -8.04
CA GLU A 245 24.09 -3.31 -7.04
C GLU A 245 22.86 -2.97 -6.18
N VAL A 246 22.83 -1.76 -5.62
CA VAL A 246 21.67 -1.25 -4.88
C VAL A 246 20.43 -1.19 -5.77
N GLY A 247 20.59 -0.81 -7.04
CA GLY A 247 19.53 -0.91 -8.05
C GLY A 247 18.90 -2.30 -8.11
N ARG A 248 19.71 -3.37 -8.19
CA ARG A 248 19.19 -4.75 -8.22
C ARG A 248 18.54 -5.16 -6.90
N LEU A 249 19.17 -4.84 -5.77
CA LEU A 249 18.64 -5.18 -4.45
C LEU A 249 17.31 -4.49 -4.16
N SER A 250 17.13 -3.24 -4.61
CA SER A 250 15.86 -2.51 -4.48
C SER A 250 14.69 -3.25 -5.15
N ILE A 251 14.95 -3.89 -6.30
CA ILE A 251 13.95 -4.68 -7.02
C ILE A 251 13.58 -5.96 -6.25
N ILE A 252 14.56 -6.64 -5.65
CA ILE A 252 14.30 -7.81 -4.81
C ILE A 252 13.42 -7.44 -3.61
N LEU A 253 13.73 -6.34 -2.94
CA LEU A 253 12.93 -5.84 -1.80
C LEU A 253 11.51 -5.43 -2.23
N PHE A 254 11.40 -4.84 -3.41
CA PHE A 254 10.11 -4.43 -3.94
C PHE A 254 9.20 -5.62 -4.29
N LEU A 255 9.75 -6.68 -4.89
CA LEU A 255 9.01 -7.89 -5.28
C LEU A 255 8.38 -8.64 -4.09
N ILE A 256 8.94 -8.49 -2.88
CA ILE A 256 8.43 -9.13 -1.65
C ILE A 256 7.50 -8.24 -0.83
N MET A 257 7.20 -7.01 -1.30
CA MET A 257 6.35 -6.08 -0.55
C MET A 257 4.87 -6.44 -0.73
N PRO A 258 4.20 -7.03 0.29
CA PRO A 258 2.88 -7.64 0.12
C PRO A 258 1.80 -6.63 -0.25
N ASN A 259 1.88 -5.42 0.33
CA ASN A 259 0.92 -4.34 0.06
C ASN A 259 0.90 -3.98 -1.44
N PHE A 260 2.08 -3.82 -2.03
CA PHE A 260 2.17 -3.41 -3.42
C PHE A 260 1.60 -4.50 -4.34
N VAL A 261 1.96 -5.76 -4.09
CA VAL A 261 1.48 -6.90 -4.87
C VAL A 261 -0.06 -6.96 -4.91
N ILE A 262 -0.74 -6.80 -3.76
CA ILE A 262 -2.20 -6.90 -3.70
C ILE A 262 -2.87 -5.69 -4.36
N PHE A 263 -2.49 -4.47 -3.95
CA PHE A 263 -3.14 -3.26 -4.45
C PHE A 263 -2.94 -3.05 -5.95
N THR A 264 -1.77 -3.40 -6.46
CA THR A 264 -1.46 -3.16 -7.87
C THR A 264 -1.95 -4.25 -8.83
N SER A 265 -2.32 -5.43 -8.29
CA SER A 265 -2.85 -6.52 -9.12
C SER A 265 -4.37 -6.49 -9.26
N THR A 266 -5.05 -5.71 -8.44
CA THR A 266 -6.52 -5.74 -8.32
C THR A 266 -7.18 -4.36 -8.45
N SER A 267 -6.42 -3.33 -8.83
CA SER A 267 -6.94 -1.96 -8.96
C SER A 267 -6.12 -1.13 -9.96
N MET A 268 -6.62 0.07 -10.28
CA MET A 268 -5.91 1.04 -11.11
C MET A 268 -4.72 1.73 -10.41
N ASP A 269 -4.54 1.53 -9.10
CA ASP A 269 -3.38 2.06 -8.37
C ASP A 269 -2.06 1.48 -8.91
N GLY A 270 -2.11 0.26 -9.44
CA GLY A 270 -0.98 -0.38 -10.10
C GLY A 270 -0.51 0.41 -11.32
N PRO A 271 -1.33 0.56 -12.36
CA PRO A 271 -0.95 1.36 -13.52
C PRO A 271 -0.54 2.80 -13.18
N PHE A 272 -1.15 3.43 -12.16
CA PHE A 272 -0.76 4.76 -11.74
C PHE A 272 0.66 4.83 -11.15
N SER A 273 1.13 3.75 -10.49
CA SER A 273 2.48 3.71 -9.92
C SER A 273 3.62 3.72 -10.95
N VAL A 274 3.31 3.50 -12.23
CA VAL A 274 4.29 3.52 -13.33
C VAL A 274 4.69 4.95 -13.72
N PHE A 275 3.82 5.92 -13.48
CA PHE A 275 3.99 7.33 -13.83
C PHE A 275 4.52 8.15 -12.65
#